data_AF-A0A7V8V2H2-F1
#
_entry.id   AF-A0A7V8V2H2-F1
#
_cell.length_a   1.000
_cell.length_b   1.000
_cell.length_c   1.000
_cell.angle_alpha   90.00
_cell.angle_beta   90.00
_cell.angle_gamma   90.00
#
_symmetry.space_group_name_H-M   'P 1'
#
loop_
_entity.id
_entity.type
_entity.pdbx_description
1 polymer ?
#
loop_
_entity_poly.entity_id
_entity_poly.type
_entity_poly.pdbx_seq_one_letter_code
_entity_poly.pdbx_strand_id
1 'polypeptide(L)'
;MGVIRALVVLGLVGVGLNAVVQADEPRAWVDTHGNQVPGELVDVTADQMVVLRIDDEEVSIPLTVFSENDRKYLRQQMPDKVSEPAEVKELESKSPSKDLSGADLYQPPRKNENIQYYCTGCDGALSSSIGVGDHCSHCGVMIEYEEDEYGNVVSGTKPPWFAHLPVRTIGFFVVFVLSTAWKFRRMLPIG
;
A
#
# COMPACT_ATOMS: atom_id res chain seq x y z
N MET A 1 56.92 -54.64 -10.15
CA MET A 1 56.51 -53.26 -10.51
C MET A 1 55.03 -53.11 -10.20
N GLY A 2 54.64 -52.32 -9.19
CA GLY A 2 53.20 -52.08 -8.98
C GLY A 2 52.69 -51.69 -7.60
N VAL A 3 53.51 -51.15 -6.70
CA VAL A 3 53.04 -50.71 -5.37
C VAL A 3 53.61 -49.33 -5.01
N ILE A 4 53.40 -48.34 -5.89
CA ILE A 4 53.69 -46.91 -5.59
C ILE A 4 52.58 -46.06 -6.22
N ARG A 5 51.33 -46.35 -5.89
CA ARG A 5 50.16 -45.50 -6.16
C ARG A 5 49.32 -45.29 -4.90
N ALA A 6 49.99 -45.30 -3.75
CA ALA A 6 49.47 -44.74 -2.52
C ALA A 6 50.08 -43.35 -2.34
N LEU A 7 49.28 -42.39 -1.89
CA LEU A 7 49.69 -41.06 -1.39
C LEU A 7 49.78 -39.87 -2.36
N VAL A 8 48.80 -39.67 -3.26
CA VAL A 8 48.59 -38.31 -3.87
C VAL A 8 47.12 -37.86 -3.89
N VAL A 9 46.18 -38.63 -3.32
CA VAL A 9 44.75 -38.24 -3.31
C VAL A 9 44.30 -37.66 -1.96
N LEU A 10 45.20 -37.52 -0.98
CA LEU A 10 44.90 -37.09 0.40
C LEU A 10 45.40 -35.67 0.74
N GLY A 11 45.58 -34.82 -0.27
CA GLY A 11 46.20 -33.48 -0.13
C GLY A 11 45.34 -32.30 -0.58
N LEU A 12 44.02 -32.46 -0.74
CA LEU A 12 43.07 -31.36 -0.99
C LEU A 12 42.03 -31.30 0.15
N VAL A 13 42.50 -31.46 1.38
CA VAL A 13 41.77 -31.15 2.63
C VAL A 13 42.26 -29.79 3.18
N GLY A 14 42.70 -28.91 2.28
CA GLY A 14 43.30 -27.63 2.62
C GLY A 14 42.34 -26.49 2.38
N VAL A 15 41.84 -25.90 3.47
CA VAL A 15 41.48 -24.47 3.55
C VAL A 15 40.22 -24.09 2.75
N GLY A 16 39.13 -24.83 2.95
CA GLY A 16 37.81 -24.21 2.87
C GLY A 16 37.61 -23.34 4.10
N LEU A 17 38.10 -22.11 4.05
CA LEU A 17 37.73 -21.07 5.03
C LEU A 17 36.21 -21.06 5.11
N ASN A 18 35.67 -21.43 6.27
CA ASN A 18 34.34 -21.04 6.69
C ASN A 18 34.36 -19.52 6.86
N ALA A 19 34.30 -18.78 5.75
CA ALA A 19 33.71 -17.46 5.78
C ALA A 19 32.26 -17.71 6.15
N VAL A 20 31.99 -17.65 7.46
CA VAL A 20 30.65 -17.36 7.94
C VAL A 20 30.39 -15.96 7.42
N VAL A 21 29.86 -15.89 6.19
CA VAL A 21 29.20 -14.70 5.69
C VAL A 21 28.05 -14.53 6.67
N GLN A 22 28.25 -13.68 7.67
CA GLN A 22 27.13 -13.07 8.35
C GLN A 22 26.50 -12.19 7.29
N ALA A 23 25.60 -12.80 6.52
CA ALA A 23 24.57 -12.05 5.84
C ALA A 23 23.85 -11.35 6.99
N ASP A 24 24.11 -10.06 7.13
CA ASP A 24 23.48 -9.20 8.12
C ASP A 24 21.98 -9.40 7.89
N GLU A 25 21.32 -10.05 8.85
CA GLU A 25 19.93 -10.46 8.67
C GLU A 25 19.13 -9.17 8.48
N PRO A 26 18.39 -9.03 7.36
CA PRO A 26 17.75 -7.77 7.03
C PRO A 26 16.84 -7.38 8.20
N ARG A 27 17.15 -6.25 8.83
CA ARG A 27 16.41 -5.77 9.98
C ARG A 27 14.94 -5.57 9.57
N ALA A 28 14.03 -6.10 10.38
CA ALA A 28 12.61 -5.80 10.25
C ALA A 28 12.32 -4.42 10.86
N TRP A 29 11.83 -3.49 10.04
CA TRP A 29 11.38 -2.16 10.46
C TRP A 29 9.91 -2.22 10.83
N VAL A 30 9.47 -1.47 11.83
CA VAL A 30 8.07 -1.47 12.26
C VAL A 30 7.40 -0.17 11.83
N ASP A 31 6.23 -0.27 11.20
CA ASP A 31 5.42 0.90 10.84
C ASP A 31 4.57 1.42 12.02
N THR A 32 3.86 2.53 11.83
CA THR A 32 2.95 3.11 12.84
C THR A 32 1.74 2.24 13.14
N HIS A 33 1.40 1.29 12.26
CA HIS A 33 0.31 0.33 12.42
C HIS A 33 0.80 -1.00 13.05
N GLY A 34 2.10 -1.14 13.31
CA GLY A 34 2.72 -2.35 13.85
C GLY A 34 3.08 -3.42 12.82
N ASN A 35 2.92 -3.14 11.52
CA ASN A 35 3.37 -4.03 10.46
C ASN A 35 4.89 -4.03 10.37
N GLN A 36 5.46 -5.19 10.07
CA GLN A 36 6.89 -5.35 9.88
C GLN A 36 7.23 -5.25 8.39
N VAL A 37 8.16 -4.36 8.07
CA VAL A 37 8.71 -4.15 6.73
C VAL A 37 10.13 -4.71 6.74
N PRO A 38 10.38 -5.89 6.16
CA PRO A 38 11.73 -6.41 6.01
C PRO A 38 12.47 -5.59 4.96
N GLY A 39 13.69 -5.13 5.26
CA GLY A 39 14.48 -4.40 4.28
C GLY A 39 15.82 -3.94 4.81
N GLU A 40 16.79 -3.77 3.91
CA GLU A 40 18.08 -3.18 4.24
C GLU A 40 18.01 -1.66 4.09
N LEU A 41 18.51 -0.93 5.09
CA LEU A 41 18.59 0.53 5.02
C LEU A 41 19.70 0.95 4.06
N VAL A 42 19.34 1.58 2.95
CA VAL A 42 20.31 2.07 1.95
C VAL A 42 20.73 3.50 2.28
N ASP A 43 19.76 4.40 2.47
CA ASP A 43 20.04 5.81 2.76
C ASP A 43 18.86 6.49 3.49
N VAL A 44 19.13 7.62 4.13
CA VAL A 44 18.13 8.51 4.71
C VAL A 44 18.32 9.92 4.14
N THR A 45 17.43 10.31 3.23
CA THR A 45 17.48 11.59 2.52
C THR A 45 17.15 12.76 3.45
N ALA A 46 17.65 13.96 3.12
CA ALA A 46 17.37 15.20 3.84
C ALA A 46 15.88 15.54 3.94
N ASP A 47 15.07 15.10 2.96
CA ASP A 47 13.61 15.29 2.92
C ASP A 47 12.85 14.35 3.88
N GLN A 48 13.54 13.74 4.85
CA GLN A 48 12.98 12.76 5.78
C GLN A 48 12.38 11.53 5.07
N MET A 49 12.98 11.13 3.95
CA MET A 49 12.63 9.90 3.23
C MET A 49 13.68 8.83 3.52
N VAL A 50 13.21 7.62 3.80
CA VAL A 50 14.05 6.46 4.11
C VAL A 50 14.03 5.54 2.89
N VAL A 51 15.19 5.28 2.31
CA VAL A 51 15.32 4.37 1.16
C VAL A 51 15.68 2.99 1.69
N LEU A 52 14.75 2.05 1.55
CA LEU A 52 14.95 0.65 1.90
C LEU A 52 15.12 -0.20 0.64
N ARG A 53 16.02 -1.17 0.69
CA ARG A 53 16.13 -2.22 -0.34
C ARG A 53 15.35 -3.45 0.10
N ILE A 54 14.34 -3.83 -0.68
CA ILE A 54 13.46 -4.98 -0.46
C ILE A 54 13.48 -5.82 -1.74
N ASP A 55 13.90 -7.09 -1.65
CA ASP A 55 13.96 -7.99 -2.81
C ASP A 55 14.70 -7.40 -4.04
N ASP A 56 15.82 -6.71 -3.79
CA ASP A 56 16.63 -5.98 -4.80
C ASP A 56 15.98 -4.73 -5.43
N GLU A 57 14.81 -4.29 -4.94
CA GLU A 57 14.16 -3.04 -5.31
C GLU A 57 14.35 -1.95 -4.24
N GLU A 58 14.62 -0.71 -4.66
CA GLU A 58 14.73 0.44 -3.76
C GLU A 58 13.38 1.15 -3.62
N VAL A 59 12.88 1.22 -2.39
CA VAL A 59 11.60 1.84 -2.05
C VAL A 59 11.84 3.01 -1.10
N SER A 60 11.37 4.20 -1.48
CA SER A 60 11.42 5.39 -0.63
C SER A 60 10.16 5.51 0.22
N ILE A 61 10.30 5.43 1.55
CA ILE A 61 9.20 5.49 2.51
C ILE A 61 9.37 6.72 3.41
N PRO A 62 8.34 7.55 3.63
CA PRO A 62 8.44 8.68 4.54
C PRO A 62 8.75 8.25 5.98
N LEU A 63 9.67 8.97 6.65
CA LEU A 63 10.09 8.68 8.02
C LEU A 63 8.91 8.64 9.01
N THR A 64 7.84 9.39 8.73
CA THR A 64 6.62 9.47 9.54
C THR A 64 5.84 8.16 9.62
N VAL A 65 6.02 7.25 8.67
CA VAL A 65 5.34 5.95 8.61
C VAL A 65 5.96 4.95 9.58
N PHE A 66 7.19 5.16 10.05
CA PHE A 66 7.88 4.24 10.96
C PHE A 66 7.53 4.46 12.43
N SER A 67 7.69 3.41 13.24
CA SER A 67 7.53 3.42 14.69
C SER A 67 8.45 4.47 15.34
N GLU A 68 8.08 4.99 16.53
CA GLU A 68 8.93 5.98 17.22
C GLU A 68 10.34 5.45 17.52
N ASN A 69 10.45 4.15 17.83
CA ASN A 69 11.73 3.52 18.12
C ASN A 69 12.63 3.46 16.88
N ASP A 70 12.07 3.08 15.73
CA ASP A 70 12.83 3.02 14.48
C ASP A 70 13.15 4.42 13.95
N ARG A 71 12.23 5.38 14.08
CA ARG A 71 12.50 6.80 13.77
C ARG A 71 13.68 7.33 14.56
N LYS A 72 13.80 6.99 15.84
CA LYS A 72 14.94 7.39 16.68
C LYS A 72 16.25 6.79 16.18
N TYR A 73 16.24 5.53 15.77
CA TYR A 73 17.41 4.88 15.20
C TYR A 73 17.83 5.51 13.85
N LEU A 74 16.87 5.74 12.95
CA LEU A 74 17.11 6.32 11.63
C LEU A 74 17.66 7.75 11.71
N ARG A 75 17.18 8.55 12.68
CA ARG A 75 17.74 9.88 12.95
C ARG A 75 19.20 9.85 13.39
N GLN A 76 19.67 8.77 14.02
CA GLN A 76 21.09 8.62 14.39
C GLN A 76 21.99 8.26 13.21
N GLN A 77 21.41 7.75 12.12
CA GLN A 77 22.13 7.40 10.89
C GLN A 77 22.23 8.57 9.91
N MET A 78 21.41 9.62 10.10
CA MET A 78 21.56 10.85 9.34
C MET A 78 22.93 11.46 9.66
N PRO A 79 23.77 11.78 8.65
CA PRO A 79 25.04 12.44 8.91
C PRO A 79 24.78 13.78 9.59
N ASP A 80 25.55 14.09 10.65
CA ASP A 80 25.46 15.29 11.53
C ASP A 80 25.49 16.67 10.82
N LYS A 81 25.44 16.72 9.49
CA LYS A 81 25.40 17.96 8.70
C LYS A 81 24.04 18.66 8.65
N VAL A 82 23.02 18.15 9.33
CA VAL A 82 21.72 18.84 9.52
C VAL A 82 21.49 19.14 10.99
N SER A 83 22.45 19.79 11.64
CA SER A 83 22.18 20.51 12.88
C SER A 83 21.30 21.73 12.58
N GLU A 84 20.12 21.76 13.21
CA GLU A 84 19.16 22.89 13.31
C GLU A 84 18.36 23.28 12.06
N PRO A 85 17.14 22.74 11.88
CA PRO A 85 16.05 23.58 11.43
C PRO A 85 15.67 24.50 12.60
N ALA A 86 15.92 25.79 12.40
CA ALA A 86 15.50 26.88 13.27
C ALA A 86 14.10 26.65 13.82
N GLU A 87 14.03 26.67 15.15
CA GLU A 87 12.88 26.93 15.99
C GLU A 87 11.97 27.99 15.34
N VAL A 88 10.95 27.54 14.61
CA VAL A 88 9.87 28.40 14.12
C VAL A 88 9.08 28.78 15.36
N LYS A 89 9.34 29.98 15.85
CA LYS A 89 8.53 30.67 16.85
C LYS A 89 7.06 30.55 16.50
N GLU A 90 6.40 29.75 17.32
CA GLU A 90 5.00 29.72 17.65
C GLU A 90 4.43 31.15 17.68
N LEU A 91 3.77 31.55 16.60
CA LEU A 91 2.91 32.73 16.59
C LEU A 91 1.58 32.31 17.22
N GLU A 92 1.44 32.64 18.50
CA GLU A 92 0.18 32.71 19.23
C GLU A 92 -0.88 33.45 18.39
N SER A 93 -1.72 32.69 17.68
CA SER A 93 -2.97 33.18 17.12
C SER A 93 -4.01 33.26 18.23
N LYS A 94 -4.09 34.44 18.84
CA LYS A 94 -5.15 34.87 19.76
C LYS A 94 -6.51 34.80 19.05
N SER A 95 -7.18 33.65 19.11
CA SER A 95 -8.53 33.47 18.56
C SER A 95 -9.57 33.79 19.65
N PRO A 96 -10.55 34.68 19.40
CA PRO A 96 -11.55 35.04 20.39
C PRO A 96 -12.54 33.88 20.57
N SER A 97 -12.58 33.32 21.78
CA SER A 97 -13.57 32.34 22.20
C SER A 97 -14.96 32.99 22.24
N LYS A 98 -15.71 32.87 21.14
CA LYS A 98 -17.17 32.99 21.18
C LYS A 98 -17.73 31.63 21.58
N ASP A 99 -18.53 31.63 22.63
CA ASP A 99 -19.35 30.49 23.05
C ASP A 99 -20.28 30.08 21.90
N LEU A 100 -19.82 29.09 21.13
CA LEU A 100 -20.57 28.47 20.04
C LEU A 100 -21.32 27.27 20.62
N SER A 101 -22.65 27.33 20.52
CA SER A 101 -23.53 26.23 20.89
C SER A 101 -23.28 25.00 20.01
N GLY A 102 -23.44 23.79 20.56
CA GLY A 102 -23.01 22.52 19.95
C GLY A 102 -23.56 22.17 18.56
N ALA A 103 -24.45 22.96 17.97
CA ALA A 103 -24.90 22.80 16.59
C ALA A 103 -23.96 23.47 15.56
N ASP A 104 -23.19 24.49 15.98
CA ASP A 104 -22.27 25.24 15.09
C ASP A 104 -20.86 24.60 15.04
N LEU A 105 -20.63 23.56 15.84
CA LEU A 105 -19.37 22.81 15.90
C LEU A 105 -19.21 21.77 14.78
N TYR A 106 -20.20 21.61 13.90
CA TYR A 106 -19.99 20.87 12.66
C TYR A 106 -19.24 21.76 11.68
N GLN A 107 -17.92 21.78 11.80
CA GLN A 107 -17.06 22.14 10.69
C GLN A 107 -16.97 20.92 9.78
N PRO A 108 -17.58 20.93 8.58
CA PRO A 108 -17.30 19.89 7.61
C PRO A 108 -15.78 19.84 7.40
N PRO A 109 -15.19 18.64 7.22
CA PRO A 109 -13.74 18.50 7.03
C PRO A 109 -13.27 19.52 5.99
N ARG A 110 -12.25 20.31 6.34
CA ARG A 110 -11.74 21.39 5.48
C ARG A 110 -11.38 20.78 4.14
N LYS A 111 -12.20 21.09 3.14
CA LYS A 111 -12.02 20.66 1.76
C LYS A 111 -10.67 21.16 1.29
N ASN A 112 -9.76 20.23 1.03
CA ASN A 112 -8.44 20.57 0.51
C ASN A 112 -8.65 21.24 -0.86
N GLU A 113 -8.36 22.55 -0.97
CA GLU A 113 -8.74 23.40 -2.11
C GLU A 113 -8.10 23.00 -3.45
N ASN A 114 -7.21 22.00 -3.45
CA ASN A 114 -6.46 21.56 -4.62
C ASN A 114 -6.76 20.13 -5.10
N ILE A 115 -7.79 19.46 -4.57
CA ILE A 115 -8.18 18.15 -5.12
C ILE A 115 -9.08 18.38 -6.33
N GLN A 116 -8.60 17.99 -7.51
CA GLN A 116 -9.39 17.99 -8.74
C GLN A 116 -10.20 16.69 -8.82
N TYR A 117 -11.52 16.81 -8.94
CA TYR A 117 -12.43 15.68 -9.07
C TYR A 117 -12.65 15.35 -10.55
N TYR A 118 -12.81 14.07 -10.88
CA TYR A 118 -13.04 13.60 -12.25
C TYR A 118 -14.25 12.67 -12.31
N CYS A 119 -15.03 12.76 -13.38
CA CYS A 119 -16.18 11.88 -13.60
C CYS A 119 -15.73 10.53 -14.20
N THR A 120 -16.01 9.41 -13.52
CA THR A 120 -15.70 8.05 -14.02
C THR A 120 -16.36 7.67 -15.34
N GLY A 121 -17.44 8.34 -15.73
CA GLY A 121 -18.14 8.06 -16.99
C GLY A 121 -17.56 8.77 -18.21
N CYS A 122 -16.87 9.90 -18.03
CA CYS A 122 -16.42 10.74 -19.16
C CYS A 122 -15.05 11.39 -18.98
N ASP A 123 -14.39 11.15 -17.84
CA ASP A 123 -13.11 11.73 -17.42
C ASP A 123 -13.08 13.28 -17.38
N GLY A 124 -14.26 13.91 -17.44
CA GLY A 124 -14.41 15.37 -17.33
C GLY A 124 -14.12 15.84 -15.91
N ALA A 125 -13.42 16.98 -15.79
CA ALA A 125 -13.18 17.63 -14.52
C ALA A 125 -14.51 18.11 -13.90
N LEU A 126 -14.72 17.76 -12.63
CA LEU A 126 -15.89 18.14 -11.86
C LEU A 126 -15.56 19.31 -10.94
N SER A 127 -16.49 20.27 -10.84
CA SER A 127 -16.39 21.32 -9.83
C SER A 127 -16.56 20.70 -8.45
N SER A 128 -15.81 21.19 -7.47
CA SER A 128 -15.85 20.65 -6.12
C SER A 128 -17.27 20.71 -5.49
N SER A 129 -18.16 21.58 -5.94
CA SER A 129 -19.54 21.67 -5.44
C SER A 129 -20.46 20.51 -5.84
N ILE A 130 -20.05 19.64 -6.76
CA ILE A 130 -20.82 18.49 -7.24
C ILE A 130 -20.52 17.31 -6.33
N GLY A 131 -21.56 16.69 -5.76
CA GLY A 131 -21.43 15.57 -4.83
C GLY A 131 -22.14 14.30 -5.29
N VAL A 132 -22.16 13.31 -4.39
CA VAL A 132 -22.93 12.07 -4.58
C VAL A 132 -24.43 12.38 -4.71
N GLY A 133 -25.07 11.83 -5.73
CA GLY A 133 -26.47 12.08 -6.10
C GLY A 133 -26.67 13.15 -7.17
N ASP A 134 -25.65 13.98 -7.44
CA ASP A 134 -25.70 14.95 -8.52
C ASP A 134 -25.37 14.33 -9.89
N HIS A 135 -25.71 15.03 -10.97
CA HIS A 135 -25.40 14.61 -12.33
C HIS A 135 -24.15 15.34 -12.84
N CYS A 136 -23.28 14.62 -13.52
CA CYS A 136 -22.14 15.22 -14.22
C CYS A 136 -22.62 16.22 -15.28
N SER A 137 -22.07 17.44 -15.27
CA SER A 137 -22.38 18.48 -16.24
C SER A 137 -21.97 18.15 -17.69
N HIS A 138 -21.05 17.20 -17.86
CA HIS A 138 -20.54 16.81 -19.18
C HIS A 138 -21.32 15.66 -19.81
N CYS A 139 -21.58 14.58 -19.06
CA CYS A 139 -22.22 13.37 -19.60
C CYS A 139 -23.62 13.07 -19.04
N GLY A 140 -24.06 13.77 -17.99
CA GLY A 140 -25.36 13.55 -17.36
C GLY A 140 -25.47 12.24 -16.55
N VAL A 141 -24.37 11.53 -16.30
CA VAL A 141 -24.38 10.36 -15.41
C VAL A 141 -24.51 10.82 -13.95
N MET A 142 -25.34 10.14 -13.17
CA MET A 142 -25.47 10.36 -11.73
C MET A 142 -24.24 9.80 -10.99
N ILE A 143 -23.69 10.58 -10.08
CA ILE A 143 -22.53 10.19 -9.27
C ILE A 143 -23.03 9.34 -8.09
N GLU A 144 -22.73 8.04 -8.10
CA GLU A 144 -23.21 7.10 -7.08
C GLU A 144 -22.33 7.08 -5.81
N TYR A 145 -21.04 7.39 -5.95
CA TYR A 145 -20.08 7.39 -4.86
C TYR A 145 -18.87 8.30 -5.19
N GLU A 146 -18.15 8.71 -4.15
CA GLU A 146 -16.95 9.54 -4.23
C GLU A 146 -15.76 8.71 -3.69
N GLU A 147 -14.65 8.70 -4.42
CA GLU A 147 -13.40 8.03 -4.02
C GLU A 147 -12.31 9.07 -3.74
N ASP A 148 -11.46 8.81 -2.74
CA ASP A 148 -10.26 9.59 -2.48
C ASP A 148 -9.09 9.19 -3.40
N GLU A 149 -7.95 9.87 -3.24
CA GLU A 149 -6.71 9.59 -3.98
C GLU A 149 -6.15 8.17 -3.76
N TYR A 150 -6.61 7.48 -2.72
CA TYR A 150 -6.21 6.12 -2.36
C TYR A 150 -7.23 5.06 -2.81
N GLY A 151 -8.31 5.46 -3.50
CA GLY A 151 -9.38 4.58 -3.95
C GLY A 151 -10.35 4.15 -2.85
N ASN A 152 -10.34 4.82 -1.69
CA ASN A 152 -11.32 4.58 -0.62
C ASN A 152 -12.57 5.41 -0.88
N VAL A 153 -13.73 4.81 -0.61
CA VAL A 153 -15.02 5.48 -0.77
C VAL A 153 -15.26 6.42 0.41
N VAL A 154 -15.27 7.73 0.16
CA VAL A 154 -15.51 8.76 1.20
C VAL A 154 -16.99 9.08 1.37
N SER A 155 -17.78 8.92 0.30
CA SER A 155 -19.21 9.17 0.29
C SER A 155 -19.94 8.25 -0.68
N GLY A 156 -21.20 7.94 -0.38
CA GLY A 156 -22.03 7.03 -1.17
C GLY A 156 -21.84 5.55 -0.81
N THR A 157 -22.39 4.68 -1.65
CA THR A 157 -22.30 3.23 -1.45
C THR A 157 -21.75 2.63 -2.73
N LYS A 158 -20.53 2.10 -2.68
CA LYS A 158 -19.98 1.38 -3.83
C LYS A 158 -20.86 0.15 -4.04
N PRO A 159 -21.39 -0.07 -5.26
CA PRO A 159 -22.13 -1.28 -5.54
C PRO A 159 -21.26 -2.47 -5.16
N PRO A 160 -21.81 -3.48 -4.47
CA PRO A 160 -21.00 -4.61 -4.04
C PRO A 160 -20.39 -5.28 -5.27
N TRP A 161 -19.20 -5.87 -5.13
CA TRP A 161 -18.44 -6.45 -6.25
C TRP A 161 -19.27 -7.42 -7.13
N PHE A 162 -20.26 -8.09 -6.55
CA PHE A 162 -21.16 -9.00 -7.25
C PHE A 162 -22.26 -8.30 -8.08
N ALA A 163 -22.44 -6.99 -7.96
CA ALA A 163 -23.36 -6.22 -8.80
C ALA A 163 -22.80 -6.04 -10.23
N HIS A 164 -21.47 -5.98 -10.37
CA HIS A 164 -20.81 -5.90 -11.68
C HIS A 164 -20.68 -7.27 -12.35
N LEU A 165 -20.52 -8.33 -11.57
CA LEU A 165 -20.58 -9.68 -12.11
C LEU A 165 -22.03 -10.01 -12.42
N PRO A 166 -22.36 -10.47 -13.63
CA PRO A 166 -23.68 -11.02 -13.91
C PRO A 166 -23.82 -12.35 -13.16
N VAL A 167 -24.05 -12.31 -11.84
CA VAL A 167 -24.30 -13.49 -10.99
C VAL A 167 -25.40 -14.35 -11.61
N ARG A 168 -26.34 -13.71 -12.30
CA ARG A 168 -27.38 -14.36 -13.10
C ARG A 168 -26.81 -15.23 -14.22
N THR A 169 -25.80 -14.79 -14.98
CA THR A 169 -25.22 -15.61 -16.05
C THR A 169 -24.39 -16.74 -15.50
N ILE A 170 -23.61 -16.52 -14.43
CA ILE A 170 -22.83 -17.59 -13.78
C ILE A 170 -23.78 -18.69 -13.27
N GLY A 171 -24.87 -18.29 -12.59
CA GLY A 171 -25.90 -19.23 -12.14
C GLY A 171 -26.51 -20.03 -13.30
N PHE A 172 -26.82 -19.36 -14.42
CA PHE A 172 -27.32 -20.03 -15.62
C PHE A 172 -26.30 -21.04 -16.19
N PHE A 173 -25.02 -20.70 -16.25
CA PHE A 173 -23.97 -21.61 -16.74
C PHE A 173 -23.81 -22.84 -15.85
N VAL A 174 -23.81 -22.67 -14.52
CA VAL A 174 -23.72 -23.80 -13.58
C VAL A 174 -24.89 -24.76 -13.75
N VAL A 175 -26.12 -24.23 -13.82
CA VAL A 175 -27.33 -25.05 -14.03
C VAL A 175 -27.29 -25.73 -15.40
N PHE A 176 -26.84 -25.04 -16.44
CA PHE A 176 -26.70 -25.59 -17.79
C PHE A 176 -25.68 -26.74 -17.85
N VAL A 177 -24.51 -26.57 -17.23
CA VAL A 177 -23.47 -27.61 -17.16
C VAL A 177 -23.95 -28.82 -16.37
N LEU A 178 -24.60 -28.62 -15.22
CA LEU A 178 -25.14 -29.73 -14.43
C LEU A 178 -26.26 -30.48 -15.18
N SER A 179 -27.14 -29.75 -15.87
CA SER A 179 -28.21 -30.34 -16.69
C SER A 179 -27.66 -31.16 -17.85
N THR A 180 -26.65 -30.64 -18.56
CA THR A 180 -25.98 -31.36 -19.65
C THR A 180 -25.22 -32.59 -19.14
N ALA A 181 -24.44 -32.46 -18.05
CA ALA A 181 -23.74 -33.58 -17.42
C ALA A 181 -24.71 -34.69 -16.95
N TRP A 182 -25.84 -34.31 -16.32
CA TRP A 182 -26.87 -35.26 -15.90
C TRP A 182 -27.49 -36.01 -17.08
N LYS A 183 -27.76 -35.29 -18.19
CA LYS A 183 -28.27 -35.90 -19.43
C LYS A 183 -27.26 -36.86 -20.07
N PHE A 184 -25.97 -36.52 -20.07
CA PHE A 184 -24.90 -37.38 -20.59
C PHE A 184 -24.72 -38.65 -19.75
N ARG A 185 -24.80 -38.57 -18.41
CA ARG A 185 -24.73 -39.75 -17.53
C ARG A 185 -25.79 -40.80 -17.87
N ARG A 186 -26.95 -40.37 -18.38
CA ARG A 186 -28.05 -41.27 -18.76
C ARG A 186 -27.83 -41.98 -20.11
N MET A 187 -26.85 -41.54 -20.91
CA MET A 187 -26.56 -42.13 -22.22
C MET A 187 -25.43 -43.16 -22.20
N LEU A 188 -24.67 -43.28 -21.10
CA LEU A 188 -23.61 -44.28 -21.00
C LEU A 188 -24.21 -45.62 -20.56
N PRO A 189 -24.24 -46.66 -21.42
CA PRO A 189 -24.65 -47.99 -21.00
C PRO A 189 -23.62 -48.52 -20.01
N ILE A 190 -24.08 -48.86 -18.82
CA ILE A 190 -23.28 -49.59 -17.83
C ILE A 190 -23.23 -51.04 -18.32
N GLY A 191 -22.16 -51.36 -19.06
CA GLY A 191 -21.82 -52.71 -19.50
C GLY A 191 -20.95 -53.42 -18.48
#